data_AF-A0A7Z9BUG2-F1
#
_entry.id   AF-A0A7Z9BUG2-F1
#
_cell.length_a   1.000
_cell.length_b   1.000
_cell.length_c   1.000
_cell.angle_alpha   90.00
_cell.angle_beta   90.00
_cell.angle_gamma   90.00
#
_symmetry.space_group_name_H-M   'P 1'
#
loop_
_entity.id
_entity.type
_entity.pdbx_description
1 polymer ?
#
loop_
_entity_poly.entity_id
_entity_poly.type
_entity_poly.pdbx_seq_one_letter_code
_entity_poly.pdbx_strand_id
1 'polypeptide(L)'
;MTDNFYPLTCDDDLLLIDKDTFTVARFKEFVMDSLKDKIYNDRSFSSDPRFKILFNTLNNYNYIIDNKVKLQLTQSSWSNVSESVECKLLSLSSGKGWISGKLIIKSTVNLFPEDYKNFTYDPKSPSYPKSEIEMELQFCPDEPEPLETSLEQLETSDSCLDELRQQLQIYQ
;
A
#
# COMPACT_ATOMS: atom_id res chain seq x y z
N MET A 1 7.83 12.54 18.83
CA MET A 1 7.69 13.23 17.53
C MET A 1 7.00 12.25 16.62
N THR A 2 5.91 12.63 15.99
CA THR A 2 5.31 11.84 14.91
C THR A 2 6.15 12.13 13.68
N ASP A 3 6.91 11.13 13.21
CA ASP A 3 7.60 11.22 11.95
C ASP A 3 6.56 11.45 10.85
N ASN A 4 6.71 12.54 10.09
CA ASN A 4 5.75 12.97 9.08
C ASN A 4 6.05 12.26 7.77
N PHE A 5 5.59 11.01 7.67
CA PHE A 5 5.64 10.24 6.43
C PHE A 5 4.62 10.72 5.41
N TYR A 6 5.08 11.01 4.18
CA TYR A 6 4.22 11.35 3.05
C TYR A 6 4.32 10.28 1.94
N PRO A 7 3.25 10.07 1.16
CA PRO A 7 3.25 9.03 0.14
C PRO A 7 4.10 9.39 -1.08
N LEU A 8 4.81 8.41 -1.63
CA LEU A 8 5.56 8.54 -2.88
C LEU A 8 4.65 8.26 -4.08
N THR A 9 4.14 9.33 -4.69
CA THR A 9 3.19 9.28 -5.81
C THR A 9 3.85 9.33 -7.19
N CYS A 10 5.06 9.91 -7.29
CA CYS A 10 5.82 9.96 -8.53
C CYS A 10 6.62 8.66 -8.72
N ASP A 11 6.26 7.87 -9.71
CA ASP A 11 6.86 6.56 -9.97
C ASP A 11 8.25 6.64 -10.63
N ASP A 12 8.56 7.76 -11.26
CA ASP A 12 9.85 8.02 -11.92
C ASP A 12 10.93 8.52 -10.95
N ASP A 13 10.54 8.96 -9.74
CA ASP A 13 11.49 9.38 -8.71
C ASP A 13 12.43 8.23 -8.34
N LEU A 14 13.65 8.56 -7.90
CA LEU A 14 14.67 7.56 -7.61
C LEU A 14 14.84 7.37 -6.10
N LEU A 15 14.90 6.11 -5.69
CA LEU A 15 15.25 5.67 -4.36
C LEU A 15 16.65 5.08 -4.38
N LEU A 16 17.54 5.57 -3.51
CA LEU A 16 18.82 4.95 -3.20
C LEU A 16 18.70 4.26 -1.85
N ILE A 17 18.76 2.93 -1.86
CA ILE A 17 18.73 2.10 -0.65
C ILE A 17 20.04 1.34 -0.60
N ASP A 18 20.79 1.52 0.49
CA ASP A 18 22.19 1.09 0.61
C ASP A 18 23.09 1.60 -0.54
N LYS A 19 23.28 0.76 -1.57
CA LYS A 19 24.11 1.04 -2.75
C LYS A 19 23.35 0.94 -4.06
N ASP A 20 22.10 0.50 -4.00
CA ASP A 20 21.29 0.21 -5.18
C ASP A 20 20.28 1.34 -5.40
N THR A 21 20.16 1.75 -6.66
CA THR A 21 19.22 2.78 -7.09
C THR A 21 18.05 2.13 -7.83
N PHE A 22 16.84 2.50 -7.45
CA PHE A 22 15.60 2.04 -8.06
C PHE A 22 14.74 3.24 -8.44
N THR A 23 13.91 3.11 -9.47
CA THR A 23 12.74 3.99 -9.58
C THR A 23 11.71 3.57 -8.52
N VAL A 24 10.88 4.50 -8.07
CA VAL A 24 9.77 4.23 -7.14
C VAL A 24 8.85 3.14 -7.72
N ALA A 25 8.51 3.20 -9.01
CA ALA A 25 7.75 2.15 -9.69
C ALA A 25 8.42 0.78 -9.57
N ARG A 26 9.70 0.69 -9.90
CA ARG A 26 10.41 -0.60 -9.89
C ARG A 26 10.52 -1.18 -8.48
N PHE A 27 10.70 -0.32 -7.48
CA PHE A 27 10.72 -0.76 -6.10
C PHE A 27 9.34 -1.26 -5.64
N LYS A 28 8.25 -0.57 -6.01
CA LYS A 28 6.87 -1.03 -5.75
C LYS A 28 6.63 -2.42 -6.36
N GLU A 29 7.10 -2.68 -7.58
CA GLU A 29 7.00 -4.00 -8.21
C GLU A 29 7.69 -5.09 -7.36
N PHE A 30 8.93 -4.85 -6.91
CA PHE A 30 9.64 -5.82 -6.07
C PHE A 30 8.95 -6.08 -4.74
N VAL A 31 8.41 -5.03 -4.10
CA VAL A 31 7.62 -5.16 -2.87
C VAL A 31 6.36 -5.98 -3.13
N MET A 32 5.64 -5.69 -4.22
CA MET A 32 4.42 -6.41 -4.58
C MET A 32 4.71 -7.90 -4.83
N ASP A 33 5.77 -8.21 -5.58
CA ASP A 33 6.14 -9.59 -5.88
C ASP A 33 6.54 -10.35 -4.61
N SER A 34 7.28 -9.71 -3.69
CA SER A 34 7.63 -10.27 -2.39
C SER A 34 6.39 -10.52 -1.52
N LEU A 35 5.44 -9.57 -1.47
CA LEU A 35 4.17 -9.74 -0.75
C LEU A 35 3.35 -10.89 -1.33
N LYS A 36 3.20 -10.97 -2.66
CA LYS A 36 2.50 -12.07 -3.33
C LYS A 36 3.15 -13.41 -3.05
N ASP A 37 4.47 -13.49 -3.12
CA ASP A 37 5.20 -14.72 -2.82
C ASP A 37 4.95 -15.17 -1.37
N LYS A 38 4.94 -14.22 -0.42
CA LYS A 38 4.63 -14.50 0.99
C LYS A 38 3.19 -14.94 1.24
N ILE A 39 2.23 -14.34 0.55
CA ILE A 39 0.80 -14.65 0.72
C ILE A 39 0.44 -15.99 0.05
N TYR A 40 1.01 -16.28 -1.12
CA TYR A 40 0.57 -17.39 -1.96
C TYR A 40 1.55 -18.57 -2.00
N ASN A 41 2.86 -18.31 -2.01
CA ASN A 41 3.86 -19.33 -2.35
C ASN A 41 4.75 -19.74 -1.18
N ASP A 42 4.57 -19.15 0.00
CA ASP A 42 5.45 -19.46 1.12
C ASP A 42 5.34 -20.96 1.46
N ARG A 43 6.43 -21.69 1.17
CA ARG A 43 6.50 -23.16 1.21
C ARG A 43 6.41 -23.71 2.63
N SER A 44 6.48 -22.86 3.65
CA SER A 44 6.12 -23.27 5.01
C SER A 44 4.61 -23.52 5.15
N PHE A 45 3.78 -22.91 4.29
CA PHE A 45 2.32 -22.98 4.36
C PHE A 45 1.69 -24.11 3.54
N SER A 46 2.37 -24.63 2.50
CA SER A 46 1.84 -25.70 1.65
C SER A 46 1.64 -27.05 2.37
N SER A 47 2.22 -27.21 3.56
CA SER A 47 2.01 -28.36 4.45
C SER A 47 1.36 -27.99 5.79
N ASP A 48 1.07 -26.70 6.02
CA ASP A 48 0.61 -26.22 7.32
C ASP A 48 -0.92 -26.14 7.37
N PRO A 49 -1.58 -27.01 8.17
CA PRO A 49 -3.02 -26.98 8.32
C PRO A 49 -3.54 -25.66 8.87
N ARG A 50 -2.69 -24.81 9.50
CA ARG A 50 -3.10 -23.51 10.06
C ARG A 50 -3.63 -22.55 9.00
N PHE A 51 -3.08 -22.54 7.79
CA PHE A 51 -3.56 -21.65 6.72
C PHE A 51 -4.92 -22.11 6.19
N LYS A 52 -5.08 -23.42 5.99
CA LYS A 52 -6.38 -24.03 5.66
C LYS A 52 -7.41 -23.74 6.76
N ILE A 53 -7.02 -23.80 8.03
CA ILE A 53 -7.87 -23.47 9.17
C ILE A 53 -8.24 -21.98 9.14
N LEU A 54 -7.29 -21.07 8.91
CA LEU A 54 -7.53 -19.64 8.81
C LEU A 54 -8.52 -19.32 7.69
N PHE A 55 -8.30 -19.81 6.48
CA PHE A 55 -9.22 -19.63 5.36
C PHE A 55 -10.58 -20.28 5.62
N ASN A 56 -10.61 -21.52 6.12
CA ASN A 56 -11.88 -22.17 6.44
C ASN A 56 -12.65 -21.42 7.55
N THR A 57 -11.92 -20.81 8.49
CA THR A 57 -12.49 -19.97 9.55
C THR A 57 -13.04 -18.71 8.92
N LEU A 58 -12.26 -17.94 8.15
CA LEU A 58 -12.71 -16.71 7.50
C LEU A 58 -13.90 -16.95 6.55
N ASN A 59 -13.92 -18.06 5.81
CA ASN A 59 -15.00 -18.41 4.87
C ASN A 59 -16.31 -18.78 5.56
N ASN A 60 -16.23 -19.35 6.77
CA ASN A 60 -17.39 -19.87 7.48
C ASN A 60 -17.65 -19.12 8.80
N TYR A 61 -16.93 -18.04 9.06
CA TYR A 61 -17.06 -17.30 10.30
C TYR A 61 -18.42 -16.62 10.33
N ASN A 62 -19.13 -16.80 11.43
CA ASN A 62 -20.39 -16.16 11.67
C ASN A 62 -20.37 -15.59 13.07
N TYR A 63 -20.70 -14.31 13.21
CA TYR A 63 -21.02 -13.75 14.51
C TYR A 63 -22.39 -14.27 14.93
N ILE A 64 -22.46 -14.84 16.14
CA ILE A 64 -23.71 -15.31 16.74
C ILE A 64 -24.03 -14.37 17.91
N ILE A 65 -25.07 -13.56 17.76
CA ILE A 65 -25.51 -12.60 18.79
C ILE A 65 -26.75 -13.19 19.49
N ASP A 66 -26.63 -13.38 20.81
CA ASP A 66 -27.69 -13.93 21.68
C ASP A 66 -28.29 -15.26 21.18
N ASN A 67 -27.49 -16.11 20.53
CA ASN A 67 -27.93 -17.37 19.88
C ASN A 67 -29.12 -17.21 18.89
N LYS A 68 -29.41 -15.98 18.44
CA LYS A 68 -30.60 -15.67 17.62
C LYS A 68 -30.22 -15.05 16.28
N VAL A 69 -29.23 -14.17 16.27
CA VAL A 69 -28.83 -13.45 15.05
C VAL A 69 -27.49 -13.99 14.58
N LYS A 70 -27.48 -14.51 13.35
CA LYS A 70 -26.29 -15.00 12.67
C LYS A 70 -25.87 -13.97 11.61
N LEU A 71 -24.72 -13.35 11.78
CA LEU A 71 -24.13 -12.43 10.79
C LEU A 71 -22.94 -13.11 10.12
N GLN A 72 -22.99 -13.28 8.81
CA GLN A 72 -21.89 -13.87 8.04
C GLN A 72 -20.80 -12.83 7.80
N LEU A 73 -19.54 -13.26 7.81
CA LEU A 73 -18.43 -12.41 7.39
C LEU A 73 -18.45 -12.24 5.87
N THR A 74 -18.53 -11.00 5.39
CA THR A 74 -18.56 -10.70 3.94
C THR A 74 -17.21 -10.21 3.40
N GLN A 75 -16.40 -9.61 4.26
CA GLN A 75 -15.08 -9.06 3.92
C GLN A 75 -14.17 -9.12 5.14
N SER A 76 -12.87 -9.31 4.91
CA SER A 76 -11.84 -9.15 5.94
C SER A 76 -10.59 -8.50 5.33
N SER A 77 -9.84 -7.74 6.12
CA SER A 77 -8.60 -7.11 5.69
C SER A 77 -7.47 -7.37 6.69
N TRP A 78 -6.26 -7.50 6.17
CA TRP A 78 -5.03 -7.58 6.94
C TRP A 78 -4.10 -6.45 6.51
N SER A 79 -3.81 -5.52 7.42
CA SER A 79 -2.94 -4.36 7.16
C SER A 79 -1.65 -4.46 7.96
N ASN A 80 -0.54 -4.03 7.36
CA ASN A 80 0.76 -3.95 8.01
C ASN A 80 1.49 -2.67 7.62
N VAL A 81 2.42 -2.30 8.48
CA VAL A 81 3.40 -1.23 8.26
C VAL A 81 4.78 -1.84 8.52
N SER A 82 5.71 -1.68 7.60
CA SER A 82 7.08 -2.15 7.79
C SER A 82 7.81 -1.33 8.86
N GLU A 83 8.92 -1.87 9.35
CA GLU A 83 9.95 -1.03 9.95
C GLU A 83 10.47 -0.01 8.92
N SER A 84 11.00 1.11 9.40
CA SER A 84 11.62 2.11 8.54
C SER A 84 13.00 1.65 8.08
N VAL A 85 13.33 1.98 6.84
CA VAL A 85 14.66 1.78 6.26
C VAL A 85 15.27 3.12 5.87
N GLU A 86 16.54 3.31 6.19
CA GLU A 86 17.30 4.48 5.76
C GLU A 86 17.50 4.45 4.24
N CYS A 87 17.23 5.57 3.57
CA CYS A 87 17.36 5.69 2.13
C CYS A 87 17.62 7.15 1.73
N LYS A 88 17.80 7.38 0.42
CA LYS A 88 17.73 8.72 -0.16
C LYS A 88 16.72 8.76 -1.29
N LEU A 89 15.98 9.85 -1.37
CA LEU A 89 15.04 10.14 -2.44
C LEU A 89 15.61 11.22 -3.35
N LEU A 90 15.55 11.01 -4.66
CA LEU A 90 15.78 12.05 -5.66
C LEU A 90 14.48 12.27 -6.41
N SER A 91 13.83 13.41 -6.15
CA SER A 91 12.65 13.81 -6.88
C SER A 91 13.04 14.50 -8.18
N LEU A 92 12.67 13.89 -9.31
CA LEU A 92 13.04 14.38 -10.64
C LEU A 92 12.30 15.68 -11.01
N SER A 93 11.16 15.94 -10.37
CA SER A 93 10.35 17.15 -10.59
C SER A 93 10.79 18.34 -9.74
N SER A 94 11.39 18.10 -8.57
CA SER A 94 11.76 19.16 -7.62
C SER A 94 13.01 19.96 -8.02
N GLY A 95 13.86 19.41 -8.90
CA GLY A 95 15.18 19.95 -9.19
C GLY A 95 16.17 19.91 -8.00
N LYS A 96 15.75 19.34 -6.85
CA LYS A 96 16.59 19.14 -5.68
C LYS A 96 17.51 17.93 -5.88
N GLY A 97 18.65 17.95 -5.19
CA GLY A 97 19.55 16.80 -5.11
C GLY A 97 18.96 15.68 -4.24
N TRP A 98 19.78 14.68 -3.93
CA TRP A 98 19.38 13.57 -3.06
C TRP A 98 19.02 14.06 -1.65
N ILE A 99 17.83 13.67 -1.18
CA ILE A 99 17.30 13.96 0.16
C ILE A 99 17.42 12.69 1.00
N SER A 100 18.15 12.75 2.11
CA SER A 100 18.23 11.61 3.05
C SER A 100 16.98 11.52 3.91
N GLY A 101 16.56 10.30 4.21
CA GLY A 101 15.41 10.06 5.06
C GLY A 101 15.05 8.59 5.18
N LYS A 102 13.87 8.36 5.73
CA LYS A 102 13.35 7.03 6.03
C LYS A 102 12.21 6.67 5.10
N LEU A 103 12.22 5.42 4.63
CA LEU A 103 11.14 4.82 3.84
C LEU A 103 10.39 3.79 4.68
N ILE A 104 9.08 3.79 4.59
CA ILE A 104 8.22 2.70 5.09
C ILE A 104 7.33 2.17 3.99
N ILE A 105 6.88 0.94 4.15
CA ILE A 105 5.94 0.26 3.28
C ILE A 105 4.66 0.02 4.07
N LYS A 106 3.54 0.48 3.54
CA LYS A 106 2.21 0.11 4.01
C LYS A 106 1.59 -0.85 3.03
N SER A 107 0.94 -1.89 3.54
CA SER A 107 0.24 -2.86 2.70
C SER A 107 -1.04 -3.32 3.37
N THR A 108 -2.10 -3.45 2.58
CA THR A 108 -3.36 -4.05 3.01
C THR A 108 -3.74 -5.17 2.05
N VAL A 109 -4.07 -6.34 2.60
CA VAL A 109 -4.59 -7.48 1.86
C VAL A 109 -6.06 -7.63 2.19
N ASN A 110 -6.90 -7.40 1.21
CA ASN A 110 -8.35 -7.59 1.29
C ASN A 110 -8.69 -9.01 0.83
N LEU A 111 -9.46 -9.71 1.65
CA LEU A 111 -9.97 -11.05 1.41
C LEU A 111 -11.49 -11.01 1.37
N PHE A 112 -12.07 -11.74 0.42
CA PHE A 112 -13.51 -11.73 0.14
C PHE A 112 -14.13 -13.11 0.38
N PRO A 113 -14.49 -13.46 1.65
CA PRO A 113 -15.13 -14.72 2.04
C PRO A 113 -16.25 -15.23 1.14
N GLU A 114 -17.11 -14.32 0.66
CA GLU A 114 -18.22 -14.66 -0.23
C GLU A 114 -17.77 -15.26 -1.56
N ASP A 115 -16.66 -14.75 -2.12
CA ASP A 115 -16.05 -15.28 -3.35
C ASP A 115 -15.43 -16.67 -3.13
N TYR A 116 -15.28 -17.11 -1.88
CA TYR A 116 -14.70 -18.40 -1.51
C TYR A 116 -15.73 -19.48 -1.13
N LYS A 117 -17.04 -19.20 -1.18
CA LYS A 117 -18.09 -20.18 -0.77
C LYS A 117 -18.01 -21.53 -1.48
N ASN A 118 -17.44 -21.57 -2.69
CA ASN A 118 -17.22 -22.79 -3.47
C ASN A 118 -15.73 -23.12 -3.68
N PHE A 119 -14.82 -22.42 -2.99
CA PHE A 119 -13.39 -22.61 -3.15
C PHE A 119 -12.96 -23.95 -2.52
N THR A 120 -12.41 -24.83 -3.37
CA THR A 120 -11.76 -26.06 -2.94
C THR A 120 -10.28 -25.94 -3.24
N TYR A 121 -9.46 -25.99 -2.20
CA TYR A 121 -8.00 -26.01 -2.36
C TYR A 121 -7.59 -27.32 -3.03
N ASP A 122 -7.10 -27.25 -4.27
CA ASP A 122 -6.47 -28.37 -4.96
C ASP A 122 -4.94 -28.27 -4.82
N PRO A 123 -4.29 -29.17 -4.07
CA PRO A 123 -2.84 -29.16 -3.93
C PRO A 123 -2.09 -29.44 -5.23
N LYS A 124 -2.75 -29.97 -6.28
CA LYS A 124 -2.14 -30.21 -7.61
C LYS A 124 -2.29 -29.02 -8.55
N SER A 125 -3.19 -28.10 -8.24
CA SER A 125 -3.44 -26.87 -8.98
C SER A 125 -3.92 -25.81 -7.99
N PRO A 126 -3.00 -25.20 -7.22
CA PRO A 126 -3.37 -24.23 -6.20
C PRO A 126 -4.04 -23.04 -6.89
N SER A 127 -5.37 -23.02 -6.89
CA SER A 127 -6.11 -21.80 -7.07
C SER A 127 -5.90 -20.98 -5.81
N TYR A 128 -5.62 -19.69 -5.95
CA TYR A 128 -5.52 -18.82 -4.80
C TYR A 128 -6.87 -18.12 -4.57
N PRO A 129 -7.22 -17.88 -3.30
CA PRO A 129 -8.37 -17.03 -2.99
C PRO A 129 -8.18 -15.68 -3.67
N LYS A 130 -9.21 -15.20 -4.37
CA LYS A 130 -9.29 -13.82 -4.88
C LYS A 130 -9.04 -12.82 -3.74
N SER A 131 -7.92 -12.15 -3.78
CA SER A 131 -7.57 -11.08 -2.85
C SER A 131 -7.14 -9.84 -3.60
N GLU A 132 -7.35 -8.69 -2.99
CA GLU A 132 -6.86 -7.42 -3.49
C GLU A 132 -5.74 -6.95 -2.56
N ILE A 133 -4.60 -6.58 -3.15
CA ILE A 133 -3.43 -6.10 -2.40
C ILE A 133 -3.25 -4.62 -2.74
N GLU A 134 -3.41 -3.78 -1.73
CA GLU A 134 -3.06 -2.36 -1.79
C GLU A 134 -1.69 -2.18 -1.15
N MET A 135 -0.81 -1.40 -1.79
CA MET A 135 0.47 -1.03 -1.20
C MET A 135 0.76 0.45 -1.44
N GLU A 136 1.45 1.04 -0.48
CA GLU A 136 1.92 2.41 -0.53
C GLU A 136 3.34 2.50 0.05
N LEU A 137 4.19 3.25 -0.63
CA LEU A 137 5.49 3.66 -0.11
C LEU A 137 5.35 5.04 0.50
N GLN A 138 5.86 5.24 1.71
CA GLN A 138 5.89 6.56 2.34
C GLN A 138 7.30 6.93 2.77
N PHE A 139 7.67 8.20 2.60
CA PHE A 139 8.97 8.73 2.91
C PHE A 139 8.89 9.85 3.95
N CYS A 140 9.88 9.93 4.83
CA CYS A 140 10.06 11.00 5.80
C CYS A 140 11.51 11.51 5.70
N PRO A 141 11.75 12.76 5.31
CA PRO A 141 13.10 13.31 5.23
C PRO A 141 13.71 13.48 6.64
N ASP A 142 15.03 13.31 6.76
CA ASP A 142 15.74 13.47 8.04
C ASP A 142 15.75 14.93 8.51
N GLU A 143 15.93 15.83 7.55
CA GLU A 143 15.82 17.26 7.77
C GLU A 143 14.50 17.76 7.19
N PRO A 144 13.69 18.50 7.96
CA PRO A 144 12.47 19.08 7.43
C PRO A 144 12.82 19.97 6.23
N GLU A 145 12.10 19.80 5.12
CA GLU A 145 12.29 20.68 3.98
C GLU A 145 12.12 22.14 4.43
N PRO A 146 13.00 23.06 3.97
CA PRO A 146 12.82 24.47 4.28
C PRO A 146 11.43 24.91 3.79
N LEU A 147 10.70 25.61 4.66
CA LEU A 147 9.30 26.03 4.52
C LEU A 147 8.92 26.69 3.17
N GLU A 148 9.91 27.14 2.40
CA GLU A 148 9.72 27.76 1.09
C GLU A 148 9.07 26.81 0.07
N THR A 149 9.40 25.51 0.08
CA THR A 149 8.84 24.58 -0.93
C THR A 149 7.37 24.23 -0.66
N SER A 150 6.97 24.13 0.60
CA SER A 150 5.58 23.87 0.99
C SER A 150 4.65 25.05 0.67
N LEU A 151 5.15 26.27 0.80
CA LEU A 151 4.40 27.49 0.46
C LEU A 151 4.29 27.68 -1.05
N GLU A 152 5.36 27.43 -1.83
CA GLU A 152 5.30 27.50 -3.30
C GLU A 152 4.31 26.47 -3.90
N GLN A 153 4.21 25.28 -3.32
CA GLN A 153 3.23 24.26 -3.73
C GLN A 153 1.78 24.63 -3.37
N LEU A 154 1.57 25.32 -2.25
CA LEU A 154 0.25 25.85 -1.86
C LEU A 154 -0.15 27.05 -2.73
N GLU A 155 0.78 27.96 -3.02
CA GLU A 155 0.53 29.13 -3.88
C GLU A 155 0.23 28.73 -5.33
N THR A 156 0.92 27.72 -5.86
CA THR A 156 0.64 27.18 -7.20
C THR A 156 -0.70 26.45 -7.29
N SER A 157 -1.12 25.76 -6.22
CA SER A 157 -2.45 25.14 -6.12
C SER A 157 -3.58 26.19 -6.11
N ASP A 158 -3.44 27.26 -5.33
CA ASP A 158 -4.44 28.33 -5.26
C ASP A 158 -4.51 29.13 -6.56
N SER A 159 -3.37 29.40 -7.20
CA SER A 159 -3.32 30.03 -8.53
C SER A 159 -4.05 29.21 -9.59
N CYS A 160 -3.90 27.88 -9.56
CA CYS A 160 -4.57 26.98 -10.51
C CYS A 160 -6.10 26.96 -10.30
N LEU A 161 -6.56 27.00 -9.05
CA LEU A 161 -7.99 27.07 -8.71
C LEU A 161 -8.61 28.41 -9.16
N ASP A 162 -7.89 29.51 -9.05
CA ASP A 162 -8.36 30.82 -9.46
C ASP A 162 -8.42 30.98 -10.99
N GLU A 163 -7.48 30.39 -11.72
CA GLU A 163 -7.56 30.31 -13.20
C GLU A 163 -8.77 29.50 -13.66
N LEU A 164 -9.05 28.37 -13.00
CA LEU A 164 -10.20 27.50 -13.32
C LEU A 164 -11.53 28.21 -13.05
N ARG A 165 -11.60 29.02 -11.98
CA ARG A 165 -12.76 29.88 -11.66
C ARG A 165 -12.96 30.98 -12.70
N GLN A 166 -11.89 31.61 -13.19
CA GLN A 166 -11.98 32.61 -14.26
C GLN A 166 -12.47 32.00 -15.57
N GLN A 167 -11.99 30.82 -15.96
CA GLN A 167 -12.44 30.16 -17.19
C GLN A 167 -13.94 29.79 -17.14
N LEU A 168 -14.45 29.38 -15.97
CA LEU A 168 -15.87 29.05 -15.81
C LEU A 168 -16.79 30.27 -15.83
N GLN A 169 -16.29 31.47 -15.53
CA GLN A 169 -17.07 32.72 -15.59
C GLN A 169 -17.24 33.28 -17.01
N ILE A 170 -16.39 32.86 -17.97
CA ILE A 170 -16.48 33.33 -19.37
C ILE A 170 -17.59 32.59 -20.15
N TYR A 171 -18.15 31.50 -19.59
CA TYR A 171 -19.19 30.69 -20.22
C TYR A 171 -20.64 31.01 -19.76
N GLN A 172 -20.89 32.20 -19.22
CA GLN A 172 -22.26 32.73 -18.97
C GLN A 172 -22.64 33.80 -20.00
#